data_AF-A0A3D0TM40-F1
#
_entry.id   AF-A0A3D0TM40-F1
#
_cell.length_a   1.000
_cell.length_b   1.000
_cell.length_c   1.000
_cell.angle_alpha   90.00
_cell.angle_beta   90.00
_cell.angle_gamma   90.00
#
_symmetry.space_group_name_H-M   'P 1'
#
loop_
_entity.id
_entity.type
_entity.pdbx_description
1 polymer ?
#
loop_
_entity_poly.entity_id
_entity_poly.type
_entity_poly.pdbx_seq_one_letter_code
_entity_poly.pdbx_strand_id
1 'polypeptide(L)'
;MNKQLKIMLTVSMLAGFLGGCVTGTKMGAPTTGMSSDEYQSLLRLDPQNTLGSNWDAVRDTPGYFLIDNQGEPTVSVVDYHKGETIKKIQMGETGNHHIFVIPGARYAFSSQRYEKDLIWVIDLTTHEVVDTFHLSMGGKKVIAPLHIGFAYTQPLAVVGNILDKKNGYLSFINTATRKPSHIVELGCHGARDAMFTLDDSKVFTTCQQEPKGVSIVDVKSRKEIKVIPIKGGRAGGMTPDGKYFMVGASKAIVFIDTATNEIAKTIKVPGGGGNFTCLPDGSKCYGGLRKDNSVAVIDMAKLELIKVIKTGPNGNRLYLNSANPRYGLFTNESGKSEQVSVIDTQDDVKIKDIITGLGPHNVAFDPTGKFALVTTKKENVATLIDTSSANPADWDVITTDIAAGIQNNGVRWVPSPGAIKAAMAN
;
A
#
# COMPACT_ATOMS: atom_id res chain seq x y z
N MET A 1 13.66 61.36 -11.48
CA MET A 1 13.44 60.02 -12.06
C MET A 1 13.65 58.98 -10.96
N ASN A 2 12.58 58.35 -10.48
CA ASN A 2 12.50 56.92 -10.11
C ASN A 2 11.21 56.66 -9.33
N LYS A 3 10.28 55.96 -9.98
CA LYS A 3 9.09 55.39 -9.35
C LYS A 3 9.53 54.19 -8.52
N GLN A 4 9.30 54.21 -7.20
CA GLN A 4 9.37 52.98 -6.40
C GLN A 4 8.02 52.25 -6.49
N LEU A 5 8.07 51.05 -7.07
CA LEU A 5 6.98 50.10 -7.14
C LEU A 5 6.93 49.33 -5.80
N LYS A 6 5.87 49.51 -5.01
CA LYS A 6 5.59 48.63 -3.85
C LYS A 6 5.03 47.31 -4.39
N ILE A 7 5.84 46.24 -4.31
CA ILE A 7 5.36 44.87 -4.48
C ILE A 7 4.88 44.39 -3.11
N MET A 8 3.57 44.23 -2.95
CA MET A 8 2.99 43.45 -1.85
C MET A 8 3.26 41.98 -2.14
N LEU A 9 4.15 41.37 -1.34
CA LEU A 9 4.32 39.93 -1.31
C LEU A 9 3.30 39.37 -0.30
N THR A 10 2.18 38.84 -0.78
CA THR A 10 1.30 37.99 0.01
C THR A 10 2.00 36.66 0.21
N VAL A 11 2.59 36.44 1.37
CA VAL A 11 3.11 35.13 1.78
C VAL A 11 1.90 34.26 2.13
N SER A 12 1.48 33.42 1.20
CA SER A 12 0.59 32.30 1.47
C SER A 12 1.31 31.31 2.38
N MET A 13 0.75 31.06 3.58
CA MET A 13 1.20 30.03 4.50
C MET A 13 1.28 28.68 3.79
N LEU A 14 2.50 28.20 3.54
CA LEU A 14 2.76 26.78 3.36
C LEU A 14 2.60 26.14 4.74
N ALA A 15 1.59 25.30 4.92
CA ALA A 15 1.53 24.37 6.04
C ALA A 15 2.63 23.33 5.82
N GLY A 16 3.79 23.57 6.44
CA GLY A 16 4.88 22.59 6.51
C GLY A 16 4.50 21.46 7.45
N PHE A 17 4.43 20.24 6.93
CA PHE A 17 4.75 19.05 7.72
C PHE A 17 6.26 19.02 7.93
N LEU A 18 6.74 19.88 8.82
CA LEU A 18 8.11 19.85 9.34
C LEU A 18 8.03 19.52 10.83
N GLY A 19 8.51 18.32 11.18
CA GLY A 19 9.23 18.08 12.43
C GLY A 19 8.57 18.54 13.71
N GLY A 20 7.35 18.08 13.98
CA GLY A 20 6.88 17.95 15.37
C GLY A 20 7.42 16.65 15.92
N CYS A 21 8.35 16.72 16.88
CA CYS A 21 8.75 15.56 17.68
C CYS A 21 7.52 15.12 18.51
N VAL A 22 6.70 14.22 17.98
CA VAL A 22 5.68 13.52 18.76
C VAL A 22 6.44 12.49 19.59
N THR A 23 6.78 12.87 20.82
CA THR A 23 7.31 11.97 21.82
C THR A 23 6.24 10.95 22.19
N GLY A 24 6.38 9.72 21.67
CA GLY A 24 5.57 8.57 22.05
C GLY A 24 4.69 8.06 20.92
N THR A 25 5.25 7.22 20.05
CA THR A 25 4.46 6.46 19.09
C THR A 25 3.51 5.51 19.83
N LYS A 26 2.20 5.75 19.73
CA LYS A 26 1.20 4.97 20.45
C LYS A 26 0.85 3.68 19.68
N MET A 27 1.22 2.55 20.25
CA MET A 27 0.70 1.25 19.82
C MET A 27 -0.61 0.94 20.55
N GLY A 28 -1.53 0.27 19.88
CA GLY A 28 -2.87 -0.02 20.38
C GLY A 28 -3.86 -0.26 19.25
N ALA A 29 -5.15 -0.17 19.58
CA ALA A 29 -6.21 -0.20 18.59
C ALA A 29 -6.96 1.13 18.59
N PRO A 30 -7.52 1.54 17.44
CA PRO A 30 -8.51 2.59 17.39
C PRO A 30 -9.69 2.26 18.32
N THR A 31 -10.32 3.26 18.92
CA THR A 31 -11.46 3.08 19.85
C THR A 31 -12.67 3.91 19.42
N THR A 32 -13.86 3.50 19.84
CA THR A 32 -15.10 4.25 19.56
C THR A 32 -15.04 5.59 20.27
N GLY A 33 -15.29 6.68 19.53
CA GLY A 33 -15.25 8.04 20.08
C GLY A 33 -13.83 8.64 20.17
N MET A 34 -12.80 7.94 19.68
CA MET A 34 -11.44 8.47 19.58
C MET A 34 -11.42 9.76 18.76
N SER A 35 -10.77 10.79 19.29
CA SER A 35 -10.58 12.07 18.59
C SER A 35 -9.61 11.94 17.42
N SER A 36 -9.61 12.94 16.53
CA SER A 36 -8.68 12.95 15.39
C SER A 36 -7.22 12.99 15.81
N ASP A 37 -6.89 13.79 16.83
CA ASP A 37 -5.52 13.89 17.36
C ASP A 37 -5.06 12.56 17.97
N GLU A 38 -5.93 11.89 18.75
CA GLU A 38 -5.62 10.57 19.29
C GLU A 38 -5.44 9.53 18.18
N TYR A 39 -6.28 9.55 17.14
CA TYR A 39 -6.15 8.62 16.02
C TYR A 39 -4.89 8.88 15.19
N GLN A 40 -4.51 10.14 15.00
CA GLN A 40 -3.26 10.52 14.32
C GLN A 40 -2.02 10.18 15.15
N SER A 41 -2.13 10.12 16.48
CA SER A 41 -1.05 9.64 17.36
C SER A 41 -0.76 8.14 17.22
N LEU A 42 -1.69 7.37 16.63
CA LEU A 42 -1.52 5.94 16.43
C LEU A 42 -0.46 5.66 15.38
N LEU A 43 0.39 4.68 15.68
CA LEU A 43 1.43 4.23 14.77
C LEU A 43 0.87 3.77 13.40
N ARG A 44 1.48 4.22 12.30
CA ARG A 44 1.18 3.75 10.94
C ARG A 44 2.37 2.99 10.36
N LEU A 45 2.14 1.76 9.89
CA LEU A 45 3.18 0.85 9.39
C LEU A 45 2.92 0.31 7.98
N ASP A 46 1.86 0.74 7.30
CA ASP A 46 1.55 0.26 5.96
C ASP A 46 1.78 1.36 4.90
N PRO A 47 3.02 1.55 4.40
CA PRO A 47 3.30 2.62 3.45
C PRO A 47 2.61 2.43 2.09
N GLN A 48 2.01 1.25 1.83
CA GLN A 48 1.32 0.98 0.59
C GLN A 48 -0.09 1.56 0.57
N ASN A 49 -0.71 1.74 1.76
CA ASN A 49 -2.12 2.17 1.90
C ASN A 49 -2.34 3.30 2.92
N THR A 50 -1.38 3.53 3.81
CA THR A 50 -1.30 4.72 4.68
C THR A 50 -0.11 5.56 4.28
N LEU A 51 -0.37 6.77 3.80
CA LEU A 51 0.66 7.80 3.68
C LEU A 51 1.20 8.13 5.09
N GLY A 52 2.50 8.41 5.19
CA GLY A 52 3.11 8.80 6.47
C GLY A 52 3.42 7.65 7.44
N SER A 53 3.68 6.44 6.95
CA SER A 53 4.21 5.37 7.81
C SER A 53 5.48 5.82 8.53
N ASN A 54 5.56 5.54 9.83
CA ASN A 54 6.66 5.97 10.68
C ASN A 54 7.54 4.77 11.04
N TRP A 55 8.51 4.47 10.18
CA TRP A 55 9.47 3.39 10.42
C TRP A 55 10.48 3.73 11.51
N ASP A 56 10.79 5.02 11.72
CA ASP A 56 11.68 5.47 12.79
C ASP A 56 11.16 5.11 14.17
N ALA A 57 9.84 5.21 14.37
CA ALA A 57 9.17 4.85 15.61
C ALA A 57 9.35 3.39 16.04
N VAL A 58 9.69 2.50 15.09
CA VAL A 58 9.83 1.06 15.33
C VAL A 58 11.21 0.54 14.92
N ARG A 59 12.17 1.44 14.66
CA ARG A 59 13.50 1.10 14.15
C ARG A 59 14.22 0.05 15.01
N ASP A 60 14.13 0.18 16.33
CA ASP A 60 14.77 -0.73 17.29
C ASP A 60 13.77 -1.72 17.92
N THR A 61 12.58 -1.84 17.36
CA THR A 61 11.54 -2.72 17.88
C THR A 61 11.69 -4.13 17.28
N PRO A 62 11.73 -5.21 18.10
CA PRO A 62 11.75 -6.57 17.57
C PRO A 62 10.42 -6.88 16.87
N GLY A 63 10.48 -7.56 15.73
CA GLY A 63 9.31 -7.85 14.91
C GLY A 63 9.49 -9.03 13.96
N TYR A 64 8.50 -9.22 13.10
CA TYR A 64 8.40 -10.33 12.17
C TYR A 64 7.85 -9.86 10.83
N PHE A 65 8.07 -10.65 9.78
CA PHE A 65 7.26 -10.51 8.57
C PHE A 65 6.05 -11.45 8.63
N LEU A 66 4.88 -10.95 8.25
CA LEU A 66 3.69 -11.76 8.03
C LEU A 66 3.43 -11.88 6.53
N ILE A 67 3.23 -13.10 6.05
CA ILE A 67 2.97 -13.42 4.64
C ILE A 67 1.59 -14.08 4.50
N ASP A 68 0.71 -13.50 3.70
CA ASP A 68 -0.52 -14.15 3.27
C ASP A 68 -0.25 -15.25 2.24
N ASN A 69 -0.73 -16.46 2.51
CA ASN A 69 -0.57 -17.63 1.64
C ASN A 69 -1.86 -17.92 0.87
N GLN A 70 -2.09 -17.31 -0.29
CA GLN A 70 -3.42 -17.37 -0.93
C GLN A 70 -3.95 -18.77 -1.25
N GLY A 71 -3.08 -19.73 -1.56
CA GLY A 71 -3.45 -21.12 -1.88
C GLY A 71 -3.58 -22.02 -0.66
N GLU A 72 -3.28 -21.54 0.54
CA GLU A 72 -3.28 -22.31 1.80
C GLU A 72 -4.02 -21.50 2.88
N PRO A 73 -4.80 -22.08 3.80
CA PRO A 73 -5.55 -21.30 4.78
C PRO A 73 -4.66 -20.79 5.92
N THR A 74 -3.51 -20.16 5.61
CA THR A 74 -2.52 -19.74 6.59
C THR A 74 -1.91 -18.35 6.32
N VAL A 75 -1.38 -17.74 7.38
CA VAL A 75 -0.41 -16.63 7.31
C VAL A 75 0.89 -17.09 7.92
N SER A 76 2.00 -17.01 7.18
CA SER A 76 3.33 -17.36 7.70
C SER A 76 3.89 -16.20 8.51
N VAL A 77 4.43 -16.50 9.70
CA VAL A 77 5.20 -15.58 10.55
C VAL A 77 6.67 -15.91 10.41
N VAL A 78 7.44 -14.99 9.85
CA VAL A 78 8.86 -15.16 9.53
C VAL A 78 9.72 -14.39 10.51
N ASP A 79 10.63 -15.10 11.17
CA ASP A 79 11.74 -14.51 11.90
C ASP A 79 12.91 -14.32 10.92
N TYR A 80 13.08 -13.08 10.48
CA TYR A 80 14.08 -12.73 9.47
C TYR A 80 15.51 -12.69 10.02
N HIS A 81 15.71 -12.70 11.34
CA HIS A 81 17.04 -12.86 11.93
C HIS A 81 17.51 -14.32 11.88
N LYS A 82 16.55 -15.26 11.96
CA LYS A 82 16.82 -16.69 11.81
C LYS A 82 16.74 -17.17 10.37
N GLY A 83 16.07 -16.42 9.51
CA GLY A 83 15.80 -16.83 8.13
C GLY A 83 14.85 -18.02 8.06
N GLU A 84 13.81 -18.05 8.92
CA GLU A 84 12.85 -19.16 8.96
C GLU A 84 11.42 -18.70 9.31
N THR A 85 10.46 -19.52 8.91
CA THR A 85 9.06 -19.37 9.35
C THR A 85 8.87 -20.07 10.68
N ILE A 86 8.53 -19.30 11.71
CA ILE A 86 8.41 -19.77 13.09
C ILE A 86 6.98 -20.14 13.49
N LYS A 87 5.98 -19.70 12.72
CA LYS A 87 4.56 -19.99 12.96
C LYS A 87 3.75 -19.88 11.67
N LYS A 88 2.69 -20.69 11.55
CA LYS A 88 1.61 -20.50 10.57
C LYS A 88 0.31 -20.21 11.32
N ILE A 89 -0.18 -18.98 11.22
CA ILE A 89 -1.49 -18.56 11.75
C ILE A 89 -2.56 -19.25 10.91
N GLN A 90 -3.53 -19.90 11.54
CA GLN A 90 -4.59 -20.61 10.83
C GLN A 90 -5.75 -19.67 10.50
N MET A 91 -6.16 -19.65 9.24
CA MET A 91 -7.23 -18.77 8.71
C MET A 91 -8.58 -19.47 8.58
N GLY A 92 -8.59 -20.81 8.66
CA GLY A 92 -9.79 -21.65 8.48
C GLY A 92 -10.19 -21.87 7.02
N GLU A 93 -9.98 -20.90 6.13
CA GLU A 93 -10.24 -21.02 4.70
C GLU A 93 -9.14 -20.37 3.84
N THR A 94 -8.97 -20.85 2.61
CA THR A 94 -7.98 -20.34 1.65
C THR A 94 -8.41 -19.01 1.03
N GLY A 95 -7.45 -18.30 0.45
CA GLY A 95 -7.70 -17.14 -0.43
C GLY A 95 -7.33 -15.78 0.17
N ASN A 96 -6.74 -15.77 1.36
CA ASN A 96 -6.11 -14.57 1.90
C ASN A 96 -5.05 -14.01 0.94
N HIS A 97 -4.99 -12.68 0.76
CA HIS A 97 -4.23 -12.10 -0.35
C HIS A 97 -3.32 -10.96 0.03
N HIS A 98 -3.83 -10.00 0.80
CA HIS A 98 -3.05 -8.89 1.34
C HIS A 98 -3.38 -8.66 2.81
N ILE A 99 -2.33 -8.46 3.59
CA ILE A 99 -2.38 -8.11 5.00
C ILE A 99 -2.15 -6.61 5.17
N PHE A 100 -2.99 -5.98 6.00
CA PHE A 100 -3.03 -4.55 6.24
C PHE A 100 -2.99 -4.31 7.75
N VAL A 101 -1.94 -3.64 8.23
CA VAL A 101 -1.80 -3.31 9.65
C VAL A 101 -2.74 -2.14 9.97
N ILE A 102 -3.69 -2.36 10.87
CA ILE A 102 -4.61 -1.32 11.33
C ILE A 102 -3.79 -0.28 12.11
N PRO A 103 -4.03 1.05 11.94
CA PRO A 103 -3.34 2.09 12.72
C PRO A 103 -3.33 1.76 14.22
N GLY A 104 -2.15 1.85 14.82
CA GLY A 104 -1.83 1.41 16.18
C GLY A 104 -1.13 0.06 16.27
N ALA A 105 -1.04 -0.71 15.17
CA ALA A 105 -0.25 -1.95 15.09
C ALA A 105 -0.65 -3.07 16.08
N ARG A 106 -1.84 -3.01 16.68
CA ARG A 106 -2.37 -4.13 17.50
C ARG A 106 -3.06 -5.20 16.67
N TYR A 107 -3.72 -4.82 15.58
CA TYR A 107 -4.50 -5.71 14.73
C TYR A 107 -4.08 -5.56 13.28
N ALA A 108 -4.27 -6.63 12.51
CA ALA A 108 -4.19 -6.58 11.06
C ALA A 108 -5.45 -7.16 10.44
N PHE A 109 -5.85 -6.62 9.28
CA PHE A 109 -6.82 -7.25 8.41
C PHE A 109 -6.10 -8.08 7.35
N SER A 110 -6.61 -9.28 7.08
CA SER A 110 -6.25 -10.03 5.87
C SER A 110 -7.46 -10.09 4.94
N SER A 111 -7.22 -9.75 3.67
CA SER A 111 -8.22 -9.61 2.60
C SER A 111 -8.37 -10.89 1.77
N GLN A 112 -9.45 -11.04 1.01
CA GLN A 112 -9.81 -12.29 0.33
C GLN A 112 -9.98 -12.12 -1.19
N ARG A 113 -9.41 -13.03 -1.99
CA ARG A 113 -9.35 -12.97 -3.46
C ARG A 113 -10.31 -13.88 -4.25
N TYR A 114 -10.71 -15.04 -3.73
CA TYR A 114 -11.44 -16.12 -4.41
C TYR A 114 -12.97 -15.96 -4.35
N GLU A 115 -13.48 -14.79 -4.75
CA GLU A 115 -14.93 -14.55 -4.90
C GLU A 115 -15.79 -14.68 -3.62
N LYS A 116 -15.14 -14.74 -2.46
CA LYS A 116 -15.77 -14.57 -1.15
C LYS A 116 -15.70 -13.11 -0.70
N ASP A 117 -16.45 -12.74 0.33
CA ASP A 117 -16.55 -11.40 0.90
C ASP A 117 -15.99 -11.30 2.33
N LEU A 118 -15.14 -12.25 2.69
CA LEU A 118 -14.57 -12.41 4.02
C LEU A 118 -13.41 -11.44 4.25
N ILE A 119 -13.30 -10.95 5.47
CA ILE A 119 -12.10 -10.33 6.03
C ILE A 119 -11.77 -11.04 7.34
N TRP A 120 -10.49 -11.34 7.54
CA TRP A 120 -9.99 -11.88 8.80
C TRP A 120 -9.35 -10.79 9.64
N VAL A 121 -9.53 -10.87 10.95
CA VAL A 121 -8.87 -10.01 11.93
C VAL A 121 -7.85 -10.82 12.70
N ILE A 122 -6.58 -10.44 12.56
CA ILE A 122 -5.46 -11.07 13.25
C ILE A 122 -5.06 -10.16 14.42
N ASP A 123 -5.02 -10.71 15.63
CA ASP A 123 -4.42 -10.03 16.79
C ASP A 123 -2.91 -10.21 16.76
N LEU A 124 -2.17 -9.11 16.63
CA LEU A 124 -0.71 -9.13 16.51
C LEU A 124 -0.03 -9.43 17.86
N THR A 125 -0.76 -9.40 18.98
CA THR A 125 -0.25 -9.77 20.32
C THR A 125 -0.32 -11.26 20.61
N THR A 126 -1.06 -12.03 19.79
CA THR A 126 -1.19 -13.49 19.91
C THR A 126 -0.81 -14.21 18.62
N HIS A 127 -0.77 -13.50 17.49
CA HIS A 127 -0.68 -14.08 16.15
C HIS A 127 -1.78 -15.13 15.93
N GLU A 128 -3.02 -14.79 16.27
CA GLU A 128 -4.20 -15.63 16.07
C GLU A 128 -5.29 -14.84 15.34
N VAL A 129 -6.11 -15.54 14.57
CA VAL A 129 -7.36 -14.98 14.07
C VAL A 129 -8.32 -14.87 15.24
N VAL A 130 -8.75 -13.64 15.55
CA VAL A 130 -9.67 -13.36 16.66
C VAL A 130 -11.09 -13.04 16.20
N ASP A 131 -11.25 -12.77 14.91
CA ASP A 131 -12.55 -12.50 14.32
C ASP A 131 -12.51 -12.72 12.80
N THR A 132 -13.66 -12.99 12.22
CA THR A 132 -13.87 -13.14 10.78
C THR A 132 -15.26 -12.62 10.45
N PHE A 133 -15.38 -11.76 9.44
CA PHE A 133 -16.67 -11.16 9.10
C PHE A 133 -16.86 -11.07 7.58
N HIS A 134 -18.13 -11.04 7.20
CA HIS A 134 -18.58 -10.85 5.83
C HIS A 134 -18.85 -9.37 5.56
N LEU A 135 -18.51 -8.90 4.36
CA LEU A 135 -18.77 -7.53 3.92
C LEU A 135 -20.15 -7.35 3.29
N SER A 136 -20.78 -8.41 2.77
CA SER A 136 -22.10 -8.32 2.15
C SER A 136 -23.15 -7.91 3.17
N MET A 137 -23.93 -6.89 2.85
CA MET A 137 -25.00 -6.38 3.72
C MET A 137 -26.06 -5.64 2.89
N GLY A 138 -27.29 -5.54 3.40
CA GLY A 138 -28.36 -4.77 2.76
C GLY A 138 -28.65 -5.19 1.32
N GLY A 139 -28.60 -6.49 1.04
CA GLY A 139 -28.83 -7.07 -0.29
C GLY A 139 -27.67 -6.93 -1.28
N LYS A 140 -26.59 -6.25 -0.92
CA LYS A 140 -25.41 -6.06 -1.78
C LYS A 140 -24.39 -7.16 -1.52
N LYS A 141 -24.06 -7.92 -2.58
CA LYS A 141 -23.07 -9.00 -2.53
C LYS A 141 -21.68 -8.46 -2.87
N VAL A 142 -20.76 -8.48 -1.92
CA VAL A 142 -19.36 -8.13 -2.15
C VAL A 142 -18.62 -9.35 -2.71
N ILE A 143 -17.66 -9.15 -3.60
CA ILE A 143 -16.91 -10.23 -4.24
C ILE A 143 -15.43 -9.85 -4.28
N ALA A 144 -14.59 -10.68 -3.66
CA ALA A 144 -13.14 -10.55 -3.63
C ALA A 144 -12.65 -9.18 -3.11
N PRO A 145 -12.89 -8.85 -1.84
CA PRO A 145 -12.38 -7.64 -1.24
C PRO A 145 -10.85 -7.68 -1.18
N LEU A 146 -10.17 -6.66 -1.73
CA LEU A 146 -8.73 -6.73 -1.96
C LEU A 146 -7.91 -5.68 -1.20
N HIS A 147 -7.87 -4.44 -1.69
CA HIS A 147 -7.06 -3.41 -1.06
C HIS A 147 -7.88 -2.62 -0.06
N ILE A 148 -7.31 -2.44 1.13
CA ILE A 148 -7.92 -1.70 2.22
C ILE A 148 -7.18 -0.37 2.38
N GLY A 149 -7.92 0.74 2.20
CA GLY A 149 -7.45 2.08 2.54
C GLY A 149 -7.87 2.44 3.95
N PHE A 150 -6.98 3.05 4.73
CA PHE A 150 -7.30 3.57 6.06
C PHE A 150 -7.45 5.09 6.02
N ALA A 151 -8.38 5.59 6.83
CA ALA A 151 -8.56 7.01 7.07
C ALA A 151 -7.37 7.62 7.85
N TYR A 152 -7.31 8.94 7.91
CA TYR A 152 -6.22 9.72 8.51
C TYR A 152 -6.59 10.39 9.83
N THR A 153 -7.86 10.75 10.01
CA THR A 153 -8.38 11.57 11.10
C THR A 153 -9.47 10.86 11.91
N GLN A 154 -9.86 9.64 11.54
CA GLN A 154 -10.87 8.89 12.27
C GLN A 154 -10.72 7.35 12.11
N PRO A 155 -11.24 6.54 13.08
CA PRO A 155 -11.24 5.06 13.04
C PRO A 155 -12.06 4.41 11.89
N LEU A 156 -11.64 4.62 10.65
CA LEU A 156 -12.37 4.19 9.46
C LEU A 156 -11.41 3.56 8.43
N ALA A 157 -11.91 2.58 7.70
CA ALA A 157 -11.26 1.97 6.55
C ALA A 157 -12.28 1.73 5.43
N VAL A 158 -11.78 1.50 4.22
CA VAL A 158 -12.58 1.25 3.03
C VAL A 158 -11.96 0.15 2.18
N VAL A 159 -12.79 -0.69 1.56
CA VAL A 159 -12.35 -1.78 0.69
C VAL A 159 -13.27 -1.92 -0.53
N GLY A 160 -12.68 -2.17 -1.70
CA GLY A 160 -13.39 -2.38 -2.97
C GLY A 160 -13.70 -3.87 -3.26
N ASN A 161 -14.57 -4.15 -4.24
CA ASN A 161 -15.04 -5.48 -4.65
C ASN A 161 -14.51 -5.93 -6.05
N ILE A 162 -13.23 -6.25 -6.17
CA ILE A 162 -12.49 -6.18 -7.44
C ILE A 162 -12.98 -7.09 -8.59
N LEU A 163 -13.69 -8.18 -8.29
CA LEU A 163 -14.06 -9.20 -9.27
C LEU A 163 -15.50 -9.06 -9.78
N ASP A 164 -16.31 -8.21 -9.16
CA ASP A 164 -17.68 -8.01 -9.60
C ASP A 164 -17.69 -7.24 -10.93
N LYS A 165 -18.17 -7.91 -11.98
CA LYS A 165 -18.24 -7.36 -13.34
C LYS A 165 -19.50 -6.54 -13.59
N LYS A 166 -20.47 -6.59 -12.67
CA LYS A 166 -21.79 -5.98 -12.82
C LYS A 166 -22.07 -4.86 -11.83
N ASN A 167 -21.36 -4.83 -10.71
CA ASN A 167 -21.53 -3.79 -9.70
C ASN A 167 -20.18 -3.29 -9.19
N GLY A 168 -20.15 -2.03 -8.75
CA GLY A 168 -19.05 -1.49 -7.96
C GLY A 168 -19.50 -1.15 -6.56
N TYR A 169 -18.72 -1.57 -5.57
CA TYR A 169 -18.97 -1.31 -4.16
C TYR A 169 -17.71 -0.84 -3.47
N LEU A 170 -17.87 0.18 -2.63
CA LEU A 170 -16.95 0.45 -1.52
C LEU A 170 -17.63 0.06 -0.21
N SER A 171 -17.04 -0.90 0.50
CA SER A 171 -17.46 -1.30 1.84
C SER A 171 -16.64 -0.54 2.87
N PHE A 172 -17.31 0.17 3.77
CA PHE A 172 -16.66 0.91 4.85
C PHE A 172 -16.62 0.06 6.13
N ILE A 173 -15.46 0.03 6.79
CA ILE A 173 -15.19 -0.74 8.00
C ILE A 173 -14.83 0.23 9.12
N ASN A 174 -15.53 0.16 10.24
CA ASN A 174 -15.14 0.91 11.44
C ASN A 174 -13.96 0.17 12.08
N THR A 175 -12.78 0.79 12.16
CA THR A 175 -11.57 0.11 12.65
C THR A 175 -11.51 0.02 14.17
N ALA A 176 -12.37 0.74 14.90
CA ALA A 176 -12.50 0.58 16.34
C ALA A 176 -13.29 -0.67 16.72
N THR A 177 -14.39 -0.93 16.01
CA THR A 177 -15.17 -2.16 16.21
C THR A 177 -14.61 -3.34 15.40
N ARG A 178 -13.85 -3.04 14.34
CA ARG A 178 -13.36 -3.97 13.31
C ARG A 178 -14.50 -4.65 12.56
N LYS A 179 -15.63 -3.96 12.43
CA LYS A 179 -16.84 -4.45 11.77
C LYS A 179 -17.25 -3.54 10.62
N PRO A 180 -17.87 -4.12 9.58
CA PRO A 180 -18.34 -3.34 8.46
C PRO A 180 -19.53 -2.47 8.89
N SER A 181 -19.66 -1.29 8.29
CA SER A 181 -20.63 -0.26 8.69
C SER A 181 -21.68 0.01 7.63
N HIS A 182 -21.27 0.13 6.36
CA HIS A 182 -22.15 0.38 5.22
C HIS A 182 -21.42 0.11 3.90
N ILE A 183 -22.19 0.09 2.81
CA ILE A 183 -21.69 -0.01 1.43
C ILE A 183 -22.17 1.20 0.65
N VAL A 184 -21.27 1.81 -0.12
CA VAL A 184 -21.58 2.77 -1.18
C VAL A 184 -21.52 2.06 -2.52
N GLU A 185 -22.58 2.20 -3.31
CA GLU A 185 -22.65 1.70 -4.68
C GLU A 185 -22.04 2.72 -5.65
N LEU A 186 -21.33 2.22 -6.65
CA LEU A 186 -20.54 3.00 -7.59
C LEU A 186 -21.06 2.81 -9.02
N GLY A 187 -20.93 3.85 -9.83
CA GLY A 187 -21.21 3.79 -11.26
C GLY A 187 -20.15 3.08 -12.10
N CYS A 188 -18.98 2.77 -11.54
CA CYS A 188 -17.95 1.93 -12.18
C CYS A 188 -17.76 0.60 -11.43
N HIS A 189 -17.34 -0.46 -12.13
CA HIS A 189 -17.38 -1.81 -11.58
C HIS A 189 -16.01 -2.34 -11.12
N GLY A 190 -16.05 -3.25 -10.15
CA GLY A 190 -14.86 -3.90 -9.61
C GLY A 190 -13.87 -2.91 -9.00
N ALA A 191 -14.31 -2.17 -7.98
CA ALA A 191 -13.47 -1.22 -7.25
C ALA A 191 -12.25 -1.92 -6.65
N ARG A 192 -11.04 -1.37 -6.83
CA ARG A 192 -9.77 -1.99 -6.46
C ARG A 192 -8.97 -1.21 -5.43
N ASP A 193 -8.27 -0.14 -5.84
CA ASP A 193 -7.43 0.65 -4.95
C ASP A 193 -8.25 1.82 -4.42
N ALA A 194 -8.66 1.76 -3.15
CA ALA A 194 -9.46 2.81 -2.52
C ALA A 194 -8.63 3.56 -1.47
N MET A 195 -8.55 4.88 -1.56
CA MET A 195 -7.74 5.72 -0.67
C MET A 195 -8.51 6.97 -0.25
N PHE A 196 -8.42 7.32 1.03
CA PHE A 196 -8.96 8.55 1.57
C PHE A 196 -8.10 9.75 1.14
N THR A 197 -8.72 10.91 0.97
CA THR A 197 -8.01 12.20 1.06
C THR A 197 -7.48 12.38 2.49
N LEU A 198 -6.44 13.20 2.68
CA LEU A 198 -5.78 13.35 3.99
C LEU A 198 -6.70 13.93 5.09
N ASP A 199 -7.79 14.59 4.69
CA ASP A 199 -8.85 15.11 5.57
C ASP A 199 -10.04 14.13 5.74
N ASP A 200 -9.95 12.94 5.14
CA ASP A 200 -11.01 11.92 5.05
C ASP A 200 -12.35 12.38 4.47
N SER A 201 -12.40 13.53 3.81
CA SER A 201 -13.66 14.04 3.23
C SER A 201 -14.11 13.20 2.04
N LYS A 202 -13.18 12.63 1.29
CA LYS A 202 -13.45 11.84 0.08
C LYS A 202 -12.66 10.53 0.07
N VAL A 203 -13.18 9.54 -0.66
CA VAL A 203 -12.46 8.35 -1.09
C VAL A 203 -12.36 8.34 -2.61
N PHE A 204 -11.16 8.15 -3.13
CA PHE A 204 -10.90 7.88 -4.54
C PHE A 204 -10.68 6.39 -4.74
N THR A 205 -11.32 5.80 -5.74
CA THR A 205 -11.13 4.38 -6.05
C THR A 205 -11.00 4.10 -7.53
N THR A 206 -10.09 3.20 -7.89
CA THR A 206 -9.97 2.67 -9.26
C THR A 206 -10.98 1.55 -9.51
N CYS A 207 -11.55 1.50 -10.71
CA CYS A 207 -12.46 0.44 -11.15
C CYS A 207 -11.85 -0.32 -12.33
N GLN A 208 -11.65 -1.62 -12.14
CA GLN A 208 -10.96 -2.45 -13.14
C GLN A 208 -11.90 -3.28 -14.03
N GLN A 209 -13.19 -3.33 -13.74
CA GLN A 209 -14.20 -3.99 -14.57
C GLN A 209 -14.99 -2.94 -15.36
N GLU A 210 -15.59 -3.33 -16.48
CA GLU A 210 -16.37 -2.40 -17.30
C GLU A 210 -17.72 -2.05 -16.64
N PRO A 211 -18.15 -0.76 -16.61
CA PRO A 211 -17.41 0.40 -17.11
C PRO A 211 -16.25 0.78 -16.18
N LYS A 212 -15.05 0.97 -16.77
CA LYS A 212 -13.83 1.31 -16.03
C LYS A 212 -13.70 2.80 -15.76
N GLY A 213 -12.99 3.15 -14.70
CA GLY A 213 -12.75 4.54 -14.36
C GLY A 213 -12.26 4.74 -12.95
N VAL A 214 -12.55 5.94 -12.44
CA VAL A 214 -12.33 6.32 -11.05
C VAL A 214 -13.63 6.82 -10.48
N SER A 215 -14.04 6.25 -9.35
CA SER A 215 -15.13 6.79 -8.56
C SER A 215 -14.59 7.64 -7.41
N ILE A 216 -15.32 8.70 -7.11
CA ILE A 216 -15.06 9.61 -6.01
C ILE A 216 -16.29 9.58 -5.12
N VAL A 217 -16.10 9.19 -3.87
CA VAL A 217 -17.17 9.07 -2.86
C VAL A 217 -16.96 10.14 -1.81
N ASP A 218 -18.03 10.87 -1.48
CA ASP A 218 -18.08 11.75 -0.31
C ASP A 218 -18.39 10.91 0.93
N VAL A 219 -17.50 10.97 1.92
CA VAL A 219 -17.55 10.09 3.09
C VAL A 219 -18.71 10.45 4.02
N LYS A 220 -18.99 11.75 4.18
CA LYS A 220 -20.03 12.24 5.09
C LYS A 220 -21.44 11.88 4.62
N SER A 221 -21.73 12.14 3.35
CA SER A 221 -23.04 11.86 2.74
C SER A 221 -23.18 10.41 2.29
N ARG A 222 -22.07 9.64 2.25
CA ARG A 222 -22.02 8.23 1.83
C ARG A 222 -22.53 8.04 0.40
N LYS A 223 -22.13 8.94 -0.49
CA LYS A 223 -22.58 8.96 -1.88
C LYS A 223 -21.39 9.06 -2.83
N GLU A 224 -21.48 8.34 -3.93
CA GLU A 224 -20.65 8.65 -5.10
C GLU A 224 -21.03 10.05 -5.61
N ILE A 225 -20.03 10.92 -5.68
CA ILE A 225 -20.20 12.30 -6.15
C ILE A 225 -19.68 12.49 -7.57
N LYS A 226 -18.84 11.57 -8.07
CA LYS A 226 -18.31 11.64 -9.43
C LYS A 226 -17.76 10.30 -9.91
N VAL A 227 -17.95 10.02 -11.20
CA VAL A 227 -17.24 8.97 -11.94
C VAL A 227 -16.47 9.63 -13.07
N ILE A 228 -15.18 9.29 -13.19
CA ILE A 228 -14.30 9.73 -14.27
C ILE A 228 -13.98 8.50 -15.13
N PRO A 229 -14.51 8.40 -16.36
CA PRO A 229 -14.18 7.31 -17.26
C PRO A 229 -12.69 7.32 -17.62
N ILE A 230 -12.00 6.19 -17.38
CA ILE A 230 -10.58 6.02 -17.73
C ILE A 230 -10.40 4.67 -18.40
N LYS A 231 -9.87 4.69 -19.63
CA LYS A 231 -9.48 3.46 -20.33
C LYS A 231 -8.22 2.89 -19.68
N GLY A 232 -8.37 1.80 -18.94
CA GLY A 232 -7.33 1.26 -18.07
C GLY A 232 -7.82 1.31 -16.62
N GLY A 233 -7.03 1.83 -15.69
CA GLY A 233 -7.50 2.05 -14.33
C GLY A 233 -7.40 0.81 -13.44
N ARG A 234 -6.43 -0.07 -13.67
CA ARG A 234 -6.22 -1.20 -12.76
C ARG A 234 -5.63 -0.74 -11.43
N ALA A 235 -4.66 0.18 -11.46
CA ALA A 235 -3.86 0.59 -10.31
C ALA A 235 -4.01 2.10 -10.03
N GLY A 236 -4.17 2.46 -8.76
CA GLY A 236 -4.26 3.85 -8.29
C GLY A 236 -3.39 4.13 -7.07
N GLY A 237 -3.10 5.40 -6.82
CA GLY A 237 -2.31 5.84 -5.66
C GLY A 237 -2.46 7.32 -5.38
N MET A 238 -2.60 7.70 -4.11
CA MET A 238 -2.60 9.09 -3.65
C MET A 238 -1.16 9.60 -3.53
N THR A 239 -0.90 10.85 -3.92
CA THR A 239 0.38 11.50 -3.68
C THR A 239 0.59 11.80 -2.18
N PRO A 240 1.84 11.88 -1.68
CA PRO A 240 2.10 12.10 -0.26
C PRO A 240 1.47 13.37 0.33
N ASP A 241 1.36 14.42 -0.49
CA ASP A 241 0.71 15.69 -0.13
C ASP A 241 -0.82 15.67 -0.27
N GLY A 242 -1.39 14.55 -0.72
CA GLY A 242 -2.83 14.38 -0.94
C GLY A 242 -3.39 15.17 -2.13
N LYS A 243 -2.56 15.86 -2.91
CA LYS A 243 -3.00 16.77 -3.98
C LYS A 243 -3.55 16.04 -5.21
N TYR A 244 -2.97 14.89 -5.54
CA TYR A 244 -3.36 14.12 -6.72
C TYR A 244 -3.64 12.66 -6.39
N PHE A 245 -4.73 12.15 -6.97
CA PHE A 245 -4.91 10.71 -7.16
C PHE A 245 -4.39 10.32 -8.54
N MET A 246 -3.34 9.50 -8.57
CA MET A 246 -2.72 9.00 -9.79
C MET A 246 -3.35 7.67 -10.21
N VAL A 247 -3.58 7.50 -11.51
CA VAL A 247 -4.17 6.28 -12.05
C VAL A 247 -3.42 5.79 -13.28
N GLY A 248 -3.09 4.51 -13.27
CA GLY A 248 -2.48 3.82 -14.40
C GLY A 248 -3.51 3.60 -15.50
N ALA A 249 -3.28 4.21 -16.66
CA ALA A 249 -4.18 4.14 -17.81
C ALA A 249 -3.51 3.46 -19.02
N SER A 250 -4.29 3.22 -20.08
CA SER A 250 -3.77 2.66 -21.32
C SER A 250 -2.76 3.63 -21.96
N LYS A 251 -1.47 3.23 -21.96
CA LYS A 251 -0.34 4.05 -22.45
C LYS A 251 -0.22 5.44 -21.80
N ALA A 252 -0.76 5.59 -20.60
CA ALA A 252 -0.79 6.88 -19.91
C ALA A 252 -0.83 6.72 -18.38
N ILE A 253 -0.54 7.81 -17.69
CA ILE A 253 -0.85 8.02 -16.27
C ILE A 253 -1.72 9.27 -16.20
N VAL A 254 -2.82 9.19 -15.44
CA VAL A 254 -3.77 10.28 -15.25
C VAL A 254 -3.65 10.79 -13.82
N PHE A 255 -3.54 12.10 -13.67
CA PHE A 255 -3.55 12.80 -12.38
C PHE A 255 -4.90 13.46 -12.21
N ILE A 256 -5.60 13.12 -11.13
CA ILE A 256 -6.87 13.73 -10.75
C ILE A 256 -6.61 14.61 -9.54
N ASP A 257 -6.94 15.89 -9.63
CA ASP A 257 -6.82 16.85 -8.54
C ASP A 257 -7.89 16.59 -7.49
N THR A 258 -7.47 16.40 -6.24
CA THR A 258 -8.38 15.98 -5.15
C THR A 258 -9.27 17.10 -4.63
N ALA A 259 -8.87 18.36 -4.85
CA ALA A 259 -9.67 19.52 -4.45
C ALA A 259 -10.83 19.73 -5.45
N THR A 260 -10.51 19.76 -6.74
CA THR A 260 -11.48 20.03 -7.82
C THR A 260 -12.21 18.78 -8.31
N ASN A 261 -11.70 17.58 -8.02
CA ASN A 261 -12.17 16.31 -8.57
C ASN A 261 -12.05 16.22 -10.10
N GLU A 262 -11.20 17.03 -10.73
CA GLU A 262 -11.01 17.05 -12.18
C GLU A 262 -9.66 16.43 -12.59
N ILE A 263 -9.57 15.98 -13.85
CA ILE A 263 -8.28 15.57 -14.42
C ILE A 263 -7.38 16.82 -14.52
N ALA A 264 -6.30 16.83 -13.74
CA ALA A 264 -5.29 17.88 -13.80
C ALA A 264 -4.36 17.71 -15.00
N LYS A 265 -3.92 16.47 -15.25
CA LYS A 265 -2.99 16.16 -16.32
C LYS A 265 -3.08 14.69 -16.75
N THR A 266 -2.78 14.44 -18.01
CA THR A 266 -2.53 13.09 -18.52
C THR A 266 -1.15 13.07 -19.17
N ILE A 267 -0.27 12.17 -18.72
CA ILE A 267 1.05 11.99 -19.32
C ILE A 267 1.10 10.67 -20.08
N LYS A 268 1.80 10.66 -21.22
CA LYS A 268 2.03 9.45 -22.01
C LYS A 268 3.17 8.65 -21.40
N VAL A 269 3.00 7.33 -21.31
CA VAL A 269 4.03 6.38 -20.88
C VAL A 269 4.00 5.13 -21.77
N PRO A 270 5.14 4.46 -22.01
CA PRO A 270 5.14 3.21 -22.75
C PRO A 270 4.45 2.10 -21.94
N GLY A 271 3.81 1.13 -22.62
CA GLY A 271 3.19 -0.05 -21.98
C GLY A 271 1.93 0.20 -21.12
N GLY A 272 1.69 1.43 -20.66
CA GLY A 272 0.63 1.81 -19.72
C GLY A 272 1.08 1.77 -18.26
N GLY A 273 0.45 2.60 -17.42
CA GLY A 273 0.78 2.75 -16.00
C GLY A 273 0.26 1.60 -15.12
N GLY A 274 1.02 1.29 -14.06
CA GLY A 274 0.73 0.25 -13.07
C GLY A 274 0.72 0.80 -11.65
N ASN A 275 1.20 0.01 -10.68
CA ASN A 275 1.24 0.45 -9.28
C ASN A 275 2.26 1.57 -9.09
N PHE A 276 1.95 2.48 -8.17
CA PHE A 276 2.74 3.67 -7.90
C PHE A 276 3.43 3.62 -6.54
N THR A 277 4.59 4.25 -6.47
CA THR A 277 5.33 4.51 -5.24
C THR A 277 5.97 5.89 -5.34
N CYS A 278 5.62 6.78 -4.42
CA CYS A 278 6.21 8.12 -4.36
C CYS A 278 7.32 8.17 -3.33
N LEU A 279 8.31 9.04 -3.56
CA LEU A 279 9.28 9.40 -2.55
C LEU A 279 8.59 10.11 -1.39
N PRO A 280 9.08 9.96 -0.13
CA PRO A 280 8.47 10.60 1.03
C PRO A 280 8.36 12.12 0.93
N ASP A 281 9.31 12.77 0.25
CA ASP A 281 9.32 14.21 0.00
C ASP A 281 8.34 14.67 -1.09
N GLY A 282 7.67 13.72 -1.78
CA GLY A 282 6.76 14.00 -2.88
C GLY A 282 7.42 14.51 -4.17
N SER A 283 8.76 14.55 -4.25
CA SER A 283 9.48 15.12 -5.40
C SER A 283 9.32 14.28 -6.68
N LYS A 284 9.36 12.95 -6.52
CA LYS A 284 9.18 11.98 -7.61
C LYS A 284 8.22 10.87 -7.24
N CYS A 285 7.51 10.38 -8.25
CA CYS A 285 6.78 9.13 -8.16
C CYS A 285 7.25 8.15 -9.24
N TYR A 286 7.27 6.87 -8.88
CA TYR A 286 7.67 5.76 -9.72
C TYR A 286 6.43 4.92 -10.07
N GLY A 287 6.24 4.64 -11.35
CA GLY A 287 5.11 3.84 -11.85
C GLY A 287 5.59 2.58 -12.57
N GLY A 288 5.14 1.40 -12.15
CA GLY A 288 5.49 0.15 -12.85
C GLY A 288 4.83 0.06 -14.23
N LEU A 289 5.61 -0.17 -15.28
CA LEU A 289 5.12 -0.29 -16.67
C LEU A 289 5.16 -1.75 -17.12
N ARG A 290 4.16 -2.53 -16.67
CA ARG A 290 4.10 -3.99 -16.86
C ARG A 290 4.44 -4.46 -18.28
N LYS A 291 3.81 -3.87 -19.30
CA LYS A 291 3.97 -4.30 -20.71
C LYS A 291 5.26 -3.81 -21.35
N ASP A 292 5.94 -2.84 -20.74
CA ASP A 292 7.20 -2.26 -21.23
C ASP A 292 8.44 -2.81 -20.49
N ASN A 293 8.23 -3.62 -19.45
CA ASN A 293 9.29 -4.19 -18.60
C ASN A 293 10.19 -3.10 -18.01
N SER A 294 9.57 -2.09 -17.40
CA SER A 294 10.27 -0.89 -16.95
C SER A 294 9.55 -0.15 -15.82
N VAL A 295 10.22 0.88 -15.28
CA VAL A 295 9.71 1.83 -14.30
C VAL A 295 9.65 3.22 -14.93
N ALA A 296 8.49 3.87 -14.89
CA ALA A 296 8.35 5.29 -15.17
C ALA A 296 8.87 6.11 -13.99
N VAL A 297 9.67 7.14 -14.25
CA VAL A 297 10.08 8.16 -13.27
C VAL A 297 9.34 9.44 -13.59
N ILE A 298 8.59 9.96 -12.62
CA ILE A 298 7.69 11.08 -12.78
C ILE A 298 8.18 12.22 -11.90
N ASP A 299 8.44 13.39 -12.50
CA ASP A 299 8.63 14.65 -11.79
C ASP A 299 7.26 15.17 -11.33
N MET A 300 7.08 15.33 -10.03
CA MET A 300 5.78 15.71 -9.45
C MET A 300 5.55 17.22 -9.42
N ALA A 301 6.60 18.03 -9.51
CA ALA A 301 6.45 19.49 -9.63
C ALA A 301 5.88 19.87 -11.01
N LYS A 302 6.31 19.15 -12.06
CA LYS A 302 5.86 19.37 -13.44
C LYS A 302 4.75 18.43 -13.88
N LEU A 303 4.54 17.32 -13.15
CA LEU A 303 3.71 16.19 -13.55
C LEU A 303 4.15 15.66 -14.92
N GLU A 304 5.40 15.21 -15.04
CA GLU A 304 5.99 14.79 -16.33
C GLU A 304 6.79 13.50 -16.20
N LEU A 305 6.71 12.66 -17.24
CA LEU A 305 7.62 11.52 -17.38
C LEU A 305 9.01 12.06 -17.72
N ILE A 306 9.97 11.88 -16.82
CA ILE A 306 11.34 12.35 -17.00
C ILE A 306 12.33 11.24 -17.36
N LYS A 307 12.00 9.98 -17.03
CA LYS A 307 12.86 8.82 -17.36
C LYS A 307 12.06 7.51 -17.39
N VAL A 308 12.59 6.53 -18.11
CA VAL A 308 12.13 5.13 -18.07
C VAL A 308 13.33 4.24 -17.75
N ILE A 309 13.24 3.48 -16.66
CA ILE A 309 14.29 2.57 -16.21
C ILE A 309 13.93 1.15 -16.66
N LYS A 310 14.75 0.53 -17.51
CA LYS A 310 14.52 -0.87 -17.93
C LYS A 310 14.84 -1.85 -16.80
N THR A 311 13.95 -2.82 -16.60
CA THR A 311 14.03 -3.83 -15.54
C THR A 311 13.78 -5.23 -16.13
N GLY A 312 13.46 -6.20 -15.27
CA GLY A 312 12.97 -7.51 -15.68
C GLY A 312 11.53 -7.49 -16.22
N PRO A 313 11.04 -8.65 -16.67
CA PRO A 313 9.73 -8.77 -17.32
C PRO A 313 8.55 -8.53 -16.36
N ASN A 314 7.48 -7.93 -16.88
CA ASN A 314 6.23 -7.65 -16.17
C ASN A 314 6.39 -6.80 -14.89
N GLY A 315 7.08 -5.67 -15.03
CA GLY A 315 7.37 -4.74 -13.93
C GLY A 315 6.11 -4.31 -13.16
N ASN A 316 6.14 -4.45 -11.83
CA ASN A 316 4.97 -4.32 -10.97
C ASN A 316 5.00 -3.08 -10.07
N ARG A 317 5.81 -3.09 -8.99
CA ARG A 317 5.87 -2.00 -8.00
C ARG A 317 7.29 -1.85 -7.45
N LEU A 318 7.69 -0.60 -7.18
CA LEU A 318 8.90 -0.28 -6.41
C LEU A 318 8.56 -0.25 -4.91
N TYR A 319 9.35 -0.93 -4.09
CA TYR A 319 9.27 -0.85 -2.64
C TYR A 319 10.51 -0.14 -2.13
N LEU A 320 10.33 1.01 -1.49
CA LEU A 320 11.45 1.80 -0.95
C LEU A 320 11.96 1.14 0.33
N ASN A 321 13.28 1.16 0.50
CA ASN A 321 13.90 0.77 1.75
C ASN A 321 13.45 1.72 2.87
N SER A 322 12.96 1.16 3.97
CA SER A 322 12.36 1.85 5.12
C SER A 322 13.32 2.82 5.82
N ALA A 323 14.61 2.51 5.85
CA ALA A 323 15.64 3.33 6.48
C ALA A 323 16.32 4.30 5.51
N ASN A 324 16.33 3.98 4.22
CA ASN A 324 16.93 4.83 3.19
C ASN A 324 16.14 4.78 1.87
N PRO A 325 15.17 5.70 1.65
CA PRO A 325 14.32 5.71 0.46
C PRO A 325 15.07 6.08 -0.84
N ARG A 326 16.38 6.37 -0.78
CA ARG A 326 17.23 6.45 -1.98
C ARG A 326 17.23 5.11 -2.73
N TYR A 327 17.10 3.99 -2.03
CA TYR A 327 17.16 2.67 -2.65
C TYR A 327 15.84 1.93 -2.48
N GLY A 328 15.56 1.02 -3.42
CA GLY A 328 14.40 0.16 -3.32
C GLY A 328 14.49 -1.08 -4.20
N LEU A 329 13.60 -2.03 -3.95
CA LEU A 329 13.44 -3.25 -4.74
C LEU A 329 12.21 -3.14 -5.63
N PHE A 330 12.40 -3.28 -6.93
CA PHE A 330 11.33 -3.31 -7.92
C PHE A 330 11.00 -4.73 -8.33
N THR A 331 9.74 -5.14 -8.19
CA THR A 331 9.33 -6.52 -8.49
C THR A 331 8.98 -6.70 -9.97
N ASN A 332 9.53 -7.77 -10.57
CA ASN A 332 9.30 -8.16 -11.95
C ASN A 332 8.41 -9.42 -11.99
N GLU A 333 7.09 -9.25 -12.12
CA GLU A 333 6.12 -10.29 -11.77
C GLU A 333 5.70 -11.16 -12.99
N SER A 334 6.63 -11.69 -13.79
CA SER A 334 6.25 -12.35 -15.05
C SER A 334 5.67 -13.77 -14.91
N GLY A 335 5.48 -14.28 -13.68
CA GLY A 335 5.08 -15.67 -13.41
C GLY A 335 6.11 -16.73 -13.85
N LYS A 336 7.13 -16.31 -14.60
CA LYS A 336 8.35 -17.05 -14.96
C LYS A 336 9.62 -16.25 -14.61
N SER A 337 9.47 -15.09 -13.96
CA SER A 337 10.58 -14.25 -13.56
C SER A 337 11.09 -14.71 -12.22
N GLU A 338 12.40 -14.67 -12.06
CA GLU A 338 13.11 -15.06 -10.85
C GLU A 338 13.90 -13.86 -10.32
N GLN A 339 13.41 -12.61 -10.46
CA GLN A 339 14.26 -11.47 -10.10
C GLN A 339 13.50 -10.24 -9.60
N VAL A 340 14.14 -9.52 -8.69
CA VAL A 340 13.84 -8.12 -8.36
C VAL A 340 14.98 -7.23 -8.87
N SER A 341 14.65 -6.00 -9.25
CA SER A 341 15.63 -5.01 -9.69
C SER A 341 15.90 -4.02 -8.57
N VAL A 342 17.17 -3.77 -8.26
CA VAL A 342 17.58 -2.75 -7.28
C VAL A 342 17.61 -1.39 -7.98
N ILE A 343 16.86 -0.42 -7.48
CA ILE A 343 16.70 0.91 -8.08
C ILE A 343 17.32 1.97 -7.16
N ASP A 344 18.16 2.83 -7.73
CA ASP A 344 18.58 4.10 -7.12
C ASP A 344 17.61 5.20 -7.56
N THR A 345 16.92 5.80 -6.60
CA THR A 345 15.93 6.87 -6.81
C THR A 345 16.57 8.25 -6.82
N GLN A 346 17.82 8.42 -6.42
CA GLN A 346 18.54 9.68 -6.59
C GLN A 346 18.99 9.83 -8.05
N ASP A 347 19.65 8.79 -8.59
CA ASP A 347 20.22 8.79 -9.95
C ASP A 347 19.24 8.27 -11.02
N ASP A 348 18.10 7.73 -10.57
CA ASP A 348 17.05 7.11 -11.39
C ASP A 348 17.60 5.99 -12.28
N VAL A 349 18.35 5.05 -11.72
CA VAL A 349 18.97 3.94 -12.45
C VAL A 349 18.69 2.59 -11.80
N LYS A 350 18.73 1.53 -12.62
CA LYS A 350 18.85 0.15 -12.11
C LYS A 350 20.31 -0.11 -11.79
N ILE A 351 20.60 -0.50 -10.54
CA ILE A 351 21.94 -0.86 -10.08
C ILE A 351 22.28 -2.28 -10.49
N LYS A 352 21.43 -3.24 -10.09
CA LYS A 352 21.58 -4.68 -10.38
C LYS A 352 20.22 -5.37 -10.36
N ASP A 353 20.21 -6.61 -10.79
CA ASP A 353 19.13 -7.55 -10.50
C ASP A 353 19.59 -8.52 -9.40
N ILE A 354 18.67 -8.92 -8.54
CA ILE A 354 18.86 -9.99 -7.54
C ILE A 354 17.93 -11.13 -7.93
N ILE A 355 18.49 -12.33 -8.07
CA ILE A 355 17.72 -13.52 -8.37
C ILE A 355 16.95 -13.95 -7.11
N THR A 356 15.65 -14.09 -7.22
CA THR A 356 14.72 -14.56 -6.18
C THR A 356 14.10 -15.88 -6.64
N GLY A 357 13.03 -16.32 -5.97
CA GLY A 357 12.16 -17.36 -6.51
C GLY A 357 11.16 -16.87 -7.58
N LEU A 358 10.36 -17.81 -8.12
CA LEU A 358 9.45 -17.60 -9.24
C LEU A 358 8.23 -16.72 -8.91
N GLY A 359 8.03 -15.71 -9.73
CA GLY A 359 6.91 -14.78 -9.64
C GLY A 359 7.00 -13.84 -8.44
N PRO A 360 8.10 -13.09 -8.27
CA PRO A 360 8.25 -12.13 -7.18
C PRO A 360 7.15 -11.07 -7.28
N HIS A 361 6.51 -10.73 -6.15
CA HIS A 361 5.32 -9.88 -6.17
C HIS A 361 5.33 -8.71 -5.20
N ASN A 362 5.27 -8.97 -3.89
CA ASN A 362 5.32 -7.94 -2.87
C ASN A 362 6.66 -8.00 -2.13
N VAL A 363 7.09 -6.85 -1.64
CA VAL A 363 8.28 -6.72 -0.79
C VAL A 363 7.90 -5.99 0.48
N ALA A 364 8.47 -6.41 1.60
CA ALA A 364 8.50 -5.65 2.84
C ALA A 364 9.94 -5.56 3.33
N PHE A 365 10.34 -4.37 3.77
CA PHE A 365 11.58 -4.17 4.52
C PHE A 365 11.29 -4.21 6.02
N ASP A 366 12.26 -4.62 6.81
CA ASP A 366 12.23 -4.41 8.26
C ASP A 366 12.46 -2.91 8.56
N PRO A 367 12.16 -2.40 9.76
CA PRO A 367 12.30 -0.97 10.09
C PRO A 367 13.72 -0.42 9.95
N THR A 368 14.76 -1.27 10.11
CA THR A 368 16.15 -0.85 9.95
C THR A 368 16.60 -0.83 8.49
N GLY A 369 15.80 -1.39 7.58
CA GLY A 369 16.11 -1.49 6.16
C GLY A 369 17.26 -2.43 5.85
N LYS A 370 17.60 -3.35 6.77
CA LYS A 370 18.70 -4.32 6.62
C LYS A 370 18.21 -5.64 6.04
N PHE A 371 16.94 -5.94 6.16
CA PHE A 371 16.32 -7.15 5.62
C PHE A 371 15.13 -6.79 4.73
N ALA A 372 15.04 -7.45 3.59
CA ALA A 372 13.87 -7.38 2.72
C ALA A 372 13.34 -8.78 2.44
N LEU A 373 12.04 -8.98 2.62
CA LEU A 373 11.36 -10.21 2.27
C LEU A 373 10.55 -10.02 0.99
N VAL A 374 10.74 -10.91 0.04
CA VAL A 374 10.06 -10.94 -1.26
C VAL A 374 9.17 -12.18 -1.35
N THR A 375 7.89 -11.99 -1.64
CA THR A 375 6.96 -13.11 -1.87
C THR A 375 7.03 -13.63 -3.30
N THR A 376 7.03 -14.96 -3.47
CA THR A 376 7.18 -15.64 -4.78
C THR A 376 5.93 -16.47 -5.09
N LYS A 377 5.00 -15.86 -5.83
CA LYS A 377 3.62 -16.35 -6.02
C LYS A 377 3.49 -17.70 -6.73
N LYS A 378 4.55 -18.18 -7.36
CA LYS A 378 4.55 -19.45 -8.11
C LYS A 378 5.24 -20.58 -7.36
N GLU A 379 5.63 -20.31 -6.13
CA GLU A 379 6.26 -21.25 -5.22
C GLU A 379 5.51 -21.28 -3.88
N ASN A 380 5.97 -22.18 -3.01
CA ASN A 380 5.57 -22.31 -1.62
C ASN A 380 6.62 -21.77 -0.64
N VAL A 381 7.59 -20.99 -1.14
CA VAL A 381 8.65 -20.34 -0.37
C VAL A 381 8.64 -18.83 -0.60
N ALA A 382 9.44 -18.09 0.15
CA ALA A 382 9.70 -16.67 -0.05
C ALA A 382 11.21 -16.41 0.02
N THR A 383 11.66 -15.30 -0.58
CA THR A 383 13.09 -14.93 -0.60
C THR A 383 13.38 -13.88 0.45
N LEU A 384 14.41 -14.10 1.26
CA LEU A 384 14.97 -13.12 2.20
C LEU A 384 16.28 -12.57 1.63
N ILE A 385 16.42 -11.25 1.62
CA ILE A 385 17.54 -10.51 1.04
C ILE A 385 18.22 -9.69 2.13
N ASP A 386 19.55 -9.74 2.18
CA ASP A 386 20.39 -8.84 2.95
C ASP A 386 20.51 -7.51 2.21
N THR A 387 20.06 -6.45 2.86
CA THR A 387 20.12 -5.06 2.38
C THR A 387 20.88 -4.15 3.34
N SER A 388 21.69 -4.74 4.22
CA SER A 388 22.43 -4.04 5.27
C SER A 388 23.62 -3.23 4.77
N SER A 389 24.20 -3.60 3.62
CA SER A 389 25.27 -2.80 3.01
C SER A 389 24.76 -1.44 2.57
N ALA A 390 25.52 -0.39 2.87
CA ALA A 390 25.26 0.95 2.34
C ALA A 390 25.49 1.04 0.82
N ASN A 391 26.25 0.09 0.26
CA ASN A 391 26.41 -0.07 -1.18
C ASN A 391 25.41 -1.13 -1.68
N PRO A 392 24.34 -0.72 -2.40
CA PRO A 392 23.30 -1.62 -2.87
C PRO A 392 23.77 -2.63 -3.94
N ALA A 393 24.98 -2.47 -4.49
CA ALA A 393 25.59 -3.49 -5.34
C ALA A 393 25.91 -4.79 -4.56
N ASP A 394 26.15 -4.67 -3.25
CA ASP A 394 26.49 -5.78 -2.36
C ASP A 394 25.26 -6.45 -1.72
N TRP A 395 24.05 -5.94 -1.99
CA TRP A 395 22.82 -6.59 -1.53
C TRP A 395 22.67 -7.95 -2.21
N ASP A 396 22.36 -8.97 -1.43
CA ASP A 396 22.28 -10.35 -1.92
C ASP A 396 21.28 -11.20 -1.15
N VAL A 397 20.93 -12.35 -1.71
CA VAL A 397 20.02 -13.30 -1.09
C VAL A 397 20.65 -13.94 0.15
N ILE A 398 19.91 -13.93 1.27
CA ILE A 398 20.21 -14.74 2.44
C ILE A 398 19.71 -16.16 2.20
N THR A 399 18.45 -16.30 1.75
CA THR A 399 17.84 -17.58 1.40
C THR A 399 16.64 -17.38 0.48
N THR A 400 16.40 -18.34 -0.43
CA THR A 400 15.16 -18.43 -1.24
C THR A 400 14.10 -19.34 -0.63
N ASP A 401 14.40 -19.98 0.50
CA ASP A 401 13.66 -21.14 1.00
C ASP A 401 12.86 -20.85 2.27
N ILE A 402 12.49 -19.58 2.51
CA ILE A 402 11.62 -19.23 3.64
C ILE A 402 10.29 -19.93 3.45
N ALA A 403 10.00 -20.94 4.28
CA ALA A 403 8.79 -21.75 4.16
C ALA A 403 7.53 -20.87 4.23
N ALA A 404 6.87 -20.67 3.10
CA ALA A 404 5.62 -19.95 3.01
C ALA A 404 4.48 -20.94 2.79
N GLY A 405 3.43 -20.52 2.11
CA GLY A 405 2.41 -21.39 1.57
C GLY A 405 2.24 -21.16 0.07
N ILE A 406 1.38 -21.99 -0.53
CA ILE A 406 1.07 -21.93 -1.96
C ILE A 406 0.55 -20.53 -2.31
N GLN A 407 1.06 -19.95 -3.41
CA GLN A 407 0.66 -18.61 -3.85
C GLN A 407 0.83 -17.53 -2.78
N ASN A 408 1.94 -17.56 -2.05
CA ASN A 408 2.27 -16.52 -1.09
C ASN A 408 2.35 -15.14 -1.76
N ASN A 409 1.79 -14.12 -1.10
CA ASN A 409 1.40 -12.90 -1.78
C ASN A 409 1.64 -11.63 -0.96
N GLY A 410 0.67 -11.13 -0.20
CA GLY A 410 0.85 -9.94 0.63
C GLY A 410 1.90 -10.18 1.72
N VAL A 411 2.80 -9.23 1.92
CA VAL A 411 3.77 -9.25 3.02
C VAL A 411 3.83 -7.90 3.72
N ARG A 412 3.95 -7.91 5.05
CA ARG A 412 4.18 -6.74 5.89
C ARG A 412 5.12 -7.09 7.04
N TRP A 413 5.94 -6.11 7.46
CA TRP A 413 6.58 -6.18 8.77
C TRP A 413 5.59 -5.77 9.85
N VAL A 414 5.62 -6.44 11.00
CA VAL A 414 4.85 -6.09 12.20
C VAL A 414 5.72 -6.18 13.45
N PRO A 415 5.49 -5.36 14.48
CA PRO A 415 6.14 -5.52 15.77
C PRO A 415 5.80 -6.89 16.40
N SER A 416 6.73 -7.42 17.19
CA SER A 416 6.54 -8.71 17.86
C SER A 416 5.43 -8.63 18.92
N PRO A 417 4.78 -9.76 19.27
CA PRO A 417 3.80 -9.81 20.33
C PRO A 417 4.29 -9.22 21.66
N GLY A 418 5.56 -9.45 22.01
CA GLY A 418 6.18 -8.90 23.22
C GLY A 418 6.32 -7.39 23.16
N ALA A 419 6.78 -6.84 22.03
CA ALA A 419 6.92 -5.40 21.84
C ALA A 419 5.58 -4.67 21.94
N ILE A 420 4.53 -5.20 21.30
CA ILE A 420 3.19 -4.58 21.34
C ILE A 420 2.64 -4.59 22.77
N LYS A 421 2.76 -5.71 23.49
CA LYS A 421 2.31 -5.81 24.89
C LYS A 421 3.06 -4.84 25.80
N ALA A 422 4.37 -4.72 25.62
CA ALA A 422 5.18 -3.77 26.39
C ALA A 422 4.79 -2.31 26.10
N ALA A 423 4.60 -1.96 24.83
CA ALA A 423 4.19 -0.62 24.43
C ALA A 423 2.79 -0.23 24.92
N MET A 424 1.88 -1.20 25.09
CA MET A 424 0.53 -0.98 25.61
C MET A 424 0.42 -0.97 27.14
N ALA A 425 1.46 -1.44 27.85
CA ALA A 425 1.49 -1.45 29.31
C ALA A 425 1.98 -0.12 29.91
N ASN A 426 2.66 0.69 29.09
CA ASN A 426 3.10 2.05 29.37
C ASN A 426 2.07 3.05 28.83
#